data_AF-A0A6V7JFC4-F1
#
_entry.id   AF-A0A6V7JFC4-F1
#
_cell.length_a   1.000
_cell.length_b   1.000
_cell.length_c   1.000
_cell.angle_alpha   90.00
_cell.angle_beta   90.00
_cell.angle_gamma   90.00
#
_symmetry.space_group_name_H-M   'P 1'
#
loop_
_entity.id
_entity.type
_entity.pdbx_description
1 polymer ?
#
loop_
_entity_poly.entity_id
_entity_poly.type
_entity_poly.pdbx_seq_one_letter_code
_entity_poly.pdbx_strand_id
1 'polypeptide(L)' 'YREQITSGEATFSEIASKFSDCSSAKRGGDLGPFVRGTMQKPFEQAAFALKVGELSTPVHTDSGIHIIERTA' A
#
# COMPACT_ATOMS: atom_id res chain seq x y z
N TYR A 1 6.70 1.78 -10.31
CA TYR A 1 5.24 1.74 -10.24
C TYR A 1 4.58 2.97 -9.60
N ARG A 2 5.20 3.67 -8.62
CA ARG A 2 4.61 4.88 -8.01
C ARG A 2 4.23 5.95 -9.06
N GLU A 3 5.12 6.23 -10.00
CA GLU A 3 4.87 7.24 -11.04
C GLU A 3 3.64 6.93 -11.89
N GLN A 4 3.46 5.68 -12.30
CA GLN A 4 2.30 5.22 -13.08
C GLN A 4 0.97 5.39 -12.32
N ILE A 5 0.99 5.19 -10.99
CA ILE A 5 -0.18 5.39 -10.14
C ILE A 5 -0.48 6.89 -10.02
N THR A 6 0.55 7.72 -9.81
CA THR A 6 0.38 9.17 -9.68
C THR A 6 0.05 9.88 -11.01
N SER A 7 0.48 9.32 -12.14
CA SER A 7 0.15 9.83 -13.48
C SER A 7 -1.24 9.40 -13.96
N GLY A 8 -1.88 8.44 -13.27
CA GLY A 8 -3.17 7.87 -13.67
C GLY A 8 -3.07 6.86 -14.81
N GLU A 9 -1.87 6.40 -15.16
CA GLU A 9 -1.64 5.39 -16.20
C GLU A 9 -2.14 4.00 -15.78
N ALA A 10 -2.10 3.70 -14.48
CA ALA A 10 -2.65 2.48 -13.90
C ALA A 10 -3.16 2.74 -12.48
N THR A 11 -4.19 2.02 -12.05
CA THR A 11 -4.66 2.10 -10.66
C THR A 11 -3.73 1.34 -9.72
N PHE A 12 -3.70 1.75 -8.44
CA PHE A 12 -2.95 1.02 -7.41
C PHE A 12 -3.35 -0.45 -7.35
N SER A 13 -4.66 -0.73 -7.43
CA SER A 13 -5.20 -2.09 -7.43
C SER A 13 -4.66 -2.95 -8.57
N GLU A 14 -4.59 -2.41 -9.79
CA GLU A 14 -4.05 -3.14 -10.94
C GLU A 14 -2.57 -3.46 -10.79
N ILE A 15 -1.79 -2.48 -10.34
CA ILE A 15 -0.35 -2.66 -10.08
C ILE A 15 -0.15 -3.68 -8.96
N ALA A 16 -0.90 -3.56 -7.87
CA ALA A 16 -0.83 -4.49 -6.74
C ALA A 16 -1.22 -5.90 -7.17
N SER A 17 -2.25 -6.08 -7.99
CA SER A 17 -2.63 -7.40 -8.50
C SER A 17 -1.59 -8.03 -9.44
N LYS A 18 -0.87 -7.22 -10.22
CA LYS A 18 0.11 -7.72 -11.20
C LYS A 18 1.51 -7.93 -10.62
N PHE A 19 1.92 -7.07 -9.69
CA PHE A 19 3.32 -6.97 -9.26
C PHE A 19 3.54 -7.13 -7.76
N SER A 20 2.48 -7.21 -6.94
CA SER A 20 2.68 -7.43 -5.50
C SER A 20 3.01 -8.89 -5.22
N ASP A 21 4.10 -9.10 -4.48
CA ASP A 21 4.50 -10.42 -3.96
C ASP A 21 3.68 -10.87 -2.74
N CYS A 22 2.72 -10.05 -2.29
CA CYS A 22 1.85 -10.39 -1.18
C CYS A 22 0.62 -11.18 -1.65
N SER A 23 0.10 -12.07 -0.80
CA SER A 23 -1.16 -12.78 -1.07
C SER A 23 -2.36 -11.85 -1.26
N SER A 24 -2.29 -10.61 -0.77
CA SER A 24 -3.27 -9.55 -1.00
C SER A 24 -3.34 -9.07 -2.45
N ALA A 25 -2.37 -9.40 -3.31
CA ALA A 25 -2.40 -9.11 -4.75
C ALA A 25 -3.72 -9.57 -5.40
N LYS A 26 -4.25 -10.73 -4.98
CA LYS A 26 -5.52 -11.28 -5.48
C LYS A 26 -6.74 -10.38 -5.20
N ARG A 27 -6.63 -9.47 -4.23
CA ARG A 27 -7.66 -8.48 -3.85
C ARG A 27 -7.23 -7.05 -4.19
N GLY A 28 -6.39 -6.86 -5.20
CA GLY A 28 -5.91 -5.52 -5.56
C GLY A 28 -4.99 -4.90 -4.51
N GLY A 29 -4.34 -5.72 -3.68
CA GLY A 29 -3.52 -5.24 -2.56
C GLY A 29 -4.31 -4.88 -1.30
N ASP A 30 -5.64 -5.08 -1.29
CA ASP A 30 -6.47 -4.74 -0.13
C ASP A 30 -6.17 -5.65 1.08
N LEU A 31 -5.77 -4.99 2.17
CA LEU A 31 -5.50 -5.58 3.47
C LEU A 31 -6.70 -5.52 4.40
N GLY A 32 -7.75 -4.78 4.03
CA GLY A 32 -8.90 -4.50 4.89
C GLY A 32 -8.58 -3.52 6.02
N PRO A 33 -9.57 -3.22 6.88
CA PRO A 33 -9.37 -2.34 8.03
C PRO A 33 -8.49 -3.02 9.09
N PHE A 34 -7.51 -2.30 9.60
CA PHE A 34 -6.64 -2.76 10.69
C PHE A 34 -6.46 -1.66 11.73
N VAL A 35 -6.09 -2.06 12.95
CA VAL A 35 -5.82 -1.16 14.07
C VAL A 35 -4.31 -1.08 14.31
N ARG A 36 -3.91 -0.12 15.16
CA ARG A 36 -2.53 -0.02 15.61
C ARG A 36 -2.12 -1.28 16.39
N GLY A 37 -0.88 -1.73 16.22
CA GLY A 37 -0.31 -2.94 16.78
C GLY A 37 -0.54 -4.20 15.93
N THR A 38 -1.25 -4.12 14.81
CA THR A 38 -1.52 -5.28 13.94
C THR A 38 -0.47 -5.47 12.83
N MET A 39 0.15 -4.37 12.37
CA MET A 39 1.13 -4.36 11.29
C MET A 39 2.52 -3.99 11.80
N GLN A 40 3.55 -4.23 10.98
CA GLN A 40 4.92 -3.78 11.29
C GLN A 40 4.94 -2.27 11.53
N LYS A 41 5.66 -1.82 12.56
CA LYS A 41 5.76 -0.40 12.95
C LYS A 41 5.95 0.57 11.77
N PRO A 42 6.92 0.38 10.85
CA PRO A 42 7.11 1.30 9.73
C PRO A 42 5.91 1.33 8.76
N PHE A 43 5.30 0.17 8.49
CA PHE A 43 4.10 0.08 7.65
C PHE A 43 2.93 0.81 8.30
N GLU A 44 2.68 0.52 9.57
CA GLU A 44 1.60 1.15 10.33
C GLU A 44 1.76 2.67 10.38
N GLN A 45 2.94 3.16 10.77
CA GLN A 45 3.20 4.58 10.88
C GLN A 45 2.95 5.31 9.57
N ALA A 46 3.40 4.74 8.45
CA ALA A 46 3.13 5.28 7.13
C ALA A 46 1.64 5.27 6.79
N ALA A 47 0.94 4.15 6.99
CA ALA A 47 -0.49 4.04 6.68
C ALA A 47 -1.36 5.03 7.50
N PHE A 48 -1.06 5.18 8.79
CA PHE A 48 -1.80 6.09 9.67
C PHE A 48 -1.42 7.57 9.47
N ALA A 49 -0.27 7.87 8.87
CA ALA A 49 0.13 9.23 8.53
C ALA A 49 -0.53 9.75 7.24
N LEU A 50 -0.98 8.84 6.37
CA LEU A 50 -1.66 9.18 5.12
C LEU A 50 -3.08 9.68 5.34
N LYS A 51 -3.51 10.58 4.46
CA LYS A 51 -4.93 10.93 4.30
C LYS A 51 -5.64 9.88 3.45
N VAL A 52 -6.96 9.85 3.55
CA VAL A 52 -7.79 8.99 2.70
C VAL A 52 -7.60 9.38 1.23
N GLY A 53 -7.30 8.40 0.38
CA GLY A 53 -6.94 8.55 -1.03
C GLY A 53 -5.47 8.91 -1.28
N GLU A 54 -4.63 8.97 -0.24
CA GLU A 54 -3.21 9.34 -0.38
C GLU A 54 -2.29 8.12 -0.51
N LEU A 55 -1.26 8.28 -1.34
CA LEU A 55 -0.27 7.24 -1.62
C LEU A 55 1.07 7.53 -0.90
N SER A 56 1.52 6.59 -0.07
CA SER A 56 2.76 6.68 0.70
C SER A 56 4.00 6.66 -0.19
N THR A 57 5.02 7.40 0.23
CA THR A 57 6.38 7.15 -0.23
C THR A 57 6.77 5.68 0.00
N PRO A 58 7.77 5.15 -0.73
CA PRO A 58 8.26 3.79 -0.51
C PRO A 58 8.60 3.56 0.96
N VAL A 59 7.93 2.59 1.58
CA VAL A 59 8.08 2.24 2.99
C VAL A 59 8.92 0.99 3.08
N HIS A 60 10.04 1.07 3.79
CA HIS A 60 10.91 -0.06 4.03
C HIS A 60 10.48 -0.78 5.31
N THR A 61 10.25 -2.07 5.20
CA THR A 61 9.94 -2.97 6.31
C THR A 61 10.85 -4.19 6.23
N ASP A 62 10.82 -5.05 7.24
CA ASP A 62 11.62 -6.29 7.22
C ASP A 62 11.14 -7.25 6.12
N SER A 63 9.92 -7.06 5.60
CA SER A 63 9.38 -7.83 4.47
C SER A 63 9.79 -7.27 3.11
N GLY A 64 10.36 -6.06 3.03
CA GLY A 64 10.77 -5.42 1.79
C GLY A 64 10.25 -4.00 1.65
N ILE A 65 9.96 -3.60 0.41
CA ILE A 65 9.52 -2.25 0.08
C ILE A 65 8.03 -2.26 -0.26
N HIS A 66 7.28 -1.38 0.39
CA HIS A 66 5.83 -1.27 0.25
C HIS A 66 5.44 0.11 -0.25
N ILE A 67 4.45 0.15 -1.13
CA ILE A 67 3.70 1.36 -1.46
C ILE A 67 2.32 1.16 -0.82
N ILE A 68 1.87 2.14 -0.05
CA ILE A 68 0.63 2.05 0.73
C ILE A 68 -0.33 3.11 0.20
N GLU A 69 -1.56 2.71 -0.10
CA GLU A 69 -2.66 3.63 -0.35
C GLU A 69 -3.67 3.50 0.79
N ARG A 70 -4.07 4.62 1.37
CA ARG A 70 -5.10 4.63 2.41
C ARG A 70 -6.48 4.80 1.76
N THR A 71 -7.33 3.78 1.84
CA THR A 71 -8.66 3.81 1.21
C THR A 71 -9.77 4.38 2.10
N ALA A 72 -9.59 4.42 3.43
CA ALA A 72 -10.54 4.96 4.42
C ALA A 72 -9.82 5.48 5.68
#